data_AF-A0A072V194-F1
#
_entry.id   AF-A0A072V194-F1
#
_cell.length_a   1.000
_cell.length_b   1.000
_cell.length_c   1.000
_cell.angle_alpha   90.00
_cell.angle_beta   90.00
_cell.angle_gamma   90.00
#
_symmetry.space_group_name_H-M   'P 1'
#
loop_
_entity.id
_entity.type
_entity.pdbx_description
1 polymer ?
#
loop_
_entity_poly.entity_id
_entity_poly.type
_entity_poly.pdbx_seq_one_letter_code
_entity_poly.pdbx_strand_id
1 'polypeptide(L)'
;MCDSNMLLYLPDDVFAIISKSFSPRDICNLSLCCKSLNSLVASEKIWLTQCQVLCIVPHKDLVEWRKGVCSYKALCRFLLKVQPLIGIWVHQNPELGNVVYVMPGFVSVVGCRVIPQELGPLGMEDGPILWASVFEVIADFDGSPMFFLHGREKGIDYIYPGSARCIDKFCNILLLEVEPEQNKNVGSLLQSKSFVHQSGLELSRKVSRSNSDICRPQMVIGNNNEGNVTFSKLAFSDRRKLLEVTTGQVRQKIPDTVLGPLFPRLRDDEGNFQKDLVLLRERRSQLSRLYKLGSSEIDYKANSQEVVGSKQLELDDDPARAVPDSLFGEDGGTQSVKRKGIHRYFWNSLKHILGRSNSINDSHSASKKLTTSSEKRHAQLQEFLKSSNTTRLTLNASNVKLTSYRAWPNMHDSRFALYKLPLRVPSADQEYAGLWGGAFGWPPGKPSEDKPGKALFFLLLSYEEFQGQQLLIATKILEGTHYVLHPNGSAMFIANINEPSSEPFPWNTDADSLPVNIKHVYTGEGIASGYGFRYPGSKPGSLFVFHNGVIAFIWKETRAVLTLQRLNLQELLKKGERIPSLPPIANFSYLTKSYSNVFAGFPTSSNSLSSPRKARH
;
A
#
# COMPACT_ATOMS: atom_id res chain seq x y z
N MET A 1 -21.66 51.72 14.46
CA MET A 1 -20.39 50.98 14.32
C MET A 1 -20.72 49.50 14.44
N CYS A 2 -20.25 48.66 13.52
CA CYS A 2 -20.37 47.21 13.66
C CYS A 2 -19.11 46.69 14.35
N ASP A 3 -19.26 45.94 15.45
CA ASP A 3 -18.13 45.37 16.16
C ASP A 3 -17.47 44.26 15.34
N SER A 4 -16.39 44.60 14.64
CA SER A 4 -15.55 43.69 13.84
C SER A 4 -14.90 42.55 14.65
N ASN A 5 -15.14 42.51 15.96
CA ASN A 5 -14.57 41.53 16.88
C ASN A 5 -15.35 40.22 16.98
N MET A 6 -16.57 40.10 16.41
CA MET A 6 -17.43 38.93 16.65
C MET A 6 -16.75 37.58 16.39
N LEU A 7 -15.86 37.48 15.38
CA LEU A 7 -15.17 36.23 15.04
C LEU A 7 -14.18 35.75 16.13
N LEU A 8 -13.62 36.67 16.94
CA LEU A 8 -12.63 36.37 17.98
C LEU A 8 -13.27 35.96 19.31
N TYR A 9 -14.58 36.19 19.47
CA TYR A 9 -15.37 35.85 20.65
C TYR A 9 -16.34 34.67 20.39
N LEU A 10 -16.23 34.00 19.24
CA LEU A 10 -17.02 32.80 18.96
C LEU A 10 -16.62 31.65 19.90
N PRO A 11 -17.58 30.94 20.52
CA PRO A 11 -17.31 29.70 21.23
C PRO A 11 -16.67 28.65 20.31
N ASP A 12 -15.77 27.83 20.87
CA ASP A 12 -15.10 26.73 20.16
C ASP A 12 -16.04 25.86 19.33
N ASP A 13 -17.25 25.58 19.82
CA ASP A 13 -18.24 24.75 19.13
C ASP A 13 -18.77 25.41 17.85
N VAL A 14 -19.00 26.72 17.89
CA VAL A 14 -19.43 27.50 16.72
C VAL A 14 -18.29 27.61 15.71
N PHE A 15 -17.07 27.88 16.18
CA PHE A 15 -15.91 27.93 15.30
C PHE A 15 -15.56 26.56 14.71
N ALA A 16 -15.77 25.46 15.45
CA ALA A 16 -15.62 24.10 14.92
C ALA A 16 -16.59 23.82 13.77
N ILE A 17 -17.85 24.28 13.85
CA ILE A 17 -18.81 24.20 12.74
C ILE A 17 -18.30 24.99 11.53
N ILE A 18 -17.89 26.24 11.71
CA ILE A 18 -17.32 27.09 10.64
C ILE A 18 -16.07 26.44 10.03
N SER A 19 -15.24 25.77 10.86
CA SER A 19 -14.01 25.11 10.41
C SER A 19 -14.24 24.08 9.31
N LYS A 20 -15.43 23.47 9.23
CA LYS A 20 -15.79 22.49 8.19
C LYS A 20 -15.66 23.03 6.77
N SER A 21 -15.78 24.34 6.59
CA SER A 21 -15.66 25.02 5.29
C SER A 21 -14.22 25.38 4.92
N PHE A 22 -13.26 25.21 5.83
CA PHE A 22 -11.84 25.49 5.61
C PHE A 22 -11.05 24.19 5.43
N SER A 23 -9.96 24.23 4.66
CA SER A 23 -9.01 23.11 4.70
C SER A 23 -8.18 23.18 5.99
N PRO A 24 -7.64 22.05 6.47
CA PRO A 24 -6.67 22.03 7.57
C PRO A 24 -5.43 22.93 7.36
N ARG A 25 -5.08 23.25 6.11
CA ARG A 25 -4.01 24.21 5.78
C ARG A 25 -4.44 25.63 6.11
N ASP A 26 -5.67 26.00 5.77
CA ASP A 26 -6.20 27.34 6.01
C ASP A 26 -6.40 27.58 7.51
N ILE A 27 -6.83 26.55 8.25
CA ILE A 27 -6.87 26.57 9.72
C ILE A 27 -5.47 26.79 10.32
N CYS A 28 -4.43 26.14 9.80
CA CYS A 28 -3.05 26.45 10.19
C CYS A 28 -2.67 27.90 9.84
N ASN A 29 -3.08 28.43 8.70
CA ASN A 29 -2.80 29.83 8.33
C ASN A 29 -3.52 30.81 9.28
N LEU A 30 -4.76 30.53 9.69
CA LEU A 30 -5.51 31.34 10.68
C LEU A 30 -4.79 31.43 12.03
N SER A 31 -4.07 30.37 12.44
CA SER A 31 -3.27 30.42 13.68
C SER A 31 -2.09 31.40 13.65
N LEU A 32 -1.70 31.87 12.46
CA LEU A 32 -0.64 32.88 12.28
C LEU A 32 -1.19 34.32 12.30
N CYS A 33 -2.52 34.51 12.21
CA CYS A 33 -3.12 35.84 12.09
C CYS A 33 -3.12 36.64 13.40
N CYS A 34 -3.45 36.02 14.54
CA CYS A 34 -3.39 36.66 15.85
C CYS A 34 -3.34 35.64 17.02
N LYS A 35 -3.02 36.11 18.23
CA LYS A 35 -2.94 35.26 19.44
C LYS A 35 -4.25 34.55 19.76
N SER A 36 -5.39 35.23 19.62
CA SER A 36 -6.72 34.66 19.90
C SER A 36 -7.07 33.53 18.92
N LEU A 37 -6.81 33.73 17.62
CA LEU A 37 -7.01 32.68 16.60
C LEU A 37 -6.01 31.52 16.76
N ASN A 38 -4.78 31.77 17.22
CA ASN A 38 -3.83 30.70 17.55
C ASN A 38 -4.35 29.86 18.73
N SER A 39 -4.85 30.49 19.79
CA SER A 39 -5.48 29.82 20.94
C SER A 39 -6.71 29.02 20.50
N LEU A 40 -7.57 29.59 19.66
CA LEU A 40 -8.75 28.93 19.13
C LEU A 40 -8.35 27.70 18.30
N VAL A 41 -7.41 27.85 17.36
CA VAL A 41 -6.87 26.74 16.54
C VAL A 41 -6.07 25.71 17.35
N ALA A 42 -5.73 25.97 18.61
CA ALA A 42 -5.21 24.93 19.51
C ALA A 42 -6.30 23.98 20.05
N SER A 43 -7.58 24.34 19.92
CA SER A 43 -8.71 23.53 20.41
C SER A 43 -8.83 22.18 19.71
N GLU A 44 -8.89 21.12 20.51
CA GLU A 44 -9.08 19.73 20.07
C GLU A 44 -10.42 19.54 19.33
N LYS A 45 -11.45 20.33 19.63
CA LYS A 45 -12.77 20.27 18.98
C LYS A 45 -12.69 20.54 17.48
N ILE A 46 -11.92 21.56 17.08
CA ILE A 46 -11.71 21.92 15.67
C ILE A 46 -11.04 20.76 14.94
N TRP A 47 -9.95 20.22 15.49
CA TRP A 47 -9.21 19.14 14.84
C TRP A 47 -9.98 17.82 14.79
N LEU A 48 -10.83 17.53 15.78
CA LEU A 48 -11.80 16.43 15.70
C LEU A 48 -12.76 16.64 14.53
N THR A 49 -13.33 17.84 14.39
CA THR A 49 -14.19 18.19 13.25
C THR A 49 -13.45 18.08 11.91
N GLN A 50 -12.20 18.50 11.82
CA GLN A 50 -11.37 18.30 10.63
C GLN A 50 -11.12 16.81 10.33
N CYS A 51 -10.90 15.98 11.35
CA CYS A 51 -10.81 14.53 11.16
C CYS A 51 -12.13 13.94 10.62
N GLN A 52 -13.28 14.43 11.08
CA GLN A 52 -14.59 14.00 10.58
C GLN A 52 -14.80 14.39 9.11
N VAL A 53 -14.42 15.61 8.70
CA VAL A 53 -14.56 16.11 7.31
C VAL A 53 -13.75 15.28 6.31
N LEU A 54 -12.65 14.64 6.74
CA LEU A 54 -11.88 13.73 5.87
C LEU A 54 -12.61 12.41 5.58
N CYS A 55 -13.64 12.04 6.37
CA CYS A 55 -14.47 10.85 6.22
C CYS A 55 -13.71 9.51 6.08
N ILE A 56 -12.46 9.43 6.60
CA ILE A 56 -11.62 8.23 6.48
C ILE A 56 -12.07 7.11 7.44
N VAL A 57 -12.50 7.46 8.65
CA VAL A 57 -13.08 6.53 9.63
C VAL A 57 -14.27 7.17 10.36
N PRO A 58 -15.23 6.38 10.86
CA PRO A 58 -16.37 6.90 11.62
C PRO A 58 -15.96 7.67 12.88
N HIS A 59 -16.84 8.57 13.34
CA HIS A 59 -16.57 9.40 14.53
C HIS A 59 -16.20 8.57 15.78
N LYS A 60 -16.89 7.45 16.03
CA LYS A 60 -16.60 6.55 17.16
C LYS A 60 -15.15 6.04 17.13
N ASP A 61 -14.61 5.79 15.95
CA ASP A 61 -13.26 5.26 15.78
C ASP A 61 -12.19 6.36 15.85
N LEU A 62 -12.51 7.61 15.45
CA LEU A 62 -11.64 8.78 15.69
C LEU A 62 -11.33 8.97 17.18
N VAL A 63 -12.32 8.78 18.06
CA VAL A 63 -12.15 8.87 19.53
C VAL A 63 -11.20 7.78 20.05
N GLU A 64 -11.22 6.58 19.46
CA GLU A 64 -10.28 5.51 19.81
C GLU A 64 -8.88 5.73 19.23
N TRP A 65 -8.79 6.19 17.98
CA TRP A 65 -7.52 6.52 17.32
C TRP A 65 -6.79 7.67 18.04
N ARG A 66 -7.55 8.64 18.58
CA ARG A 66 -7.03 9.76 19.37
C ARG A 66 -6.18 9.31 20.56
N LYS A 67 -6.47 8.14 21.15
CA LYS A 67 -5.72 7.58 22.28
C LYS A 67 -4.32 7.09 21.88
N GLY A 68 -4.03 6.94 20.58
CA GLY A 68 -2.70 6.60 20.08
C GLY A 68 -1.76 7.80 19.88
N VAL A 69 -2.29 8.98 19.57
CA VAL A 69 -1.50 10.16 19.19
C VAL A 69 -1.63 11.30 20.22
N CYS A 70 -0.78 12.31 20.13
CA CYS A 70 -0.74 13.39 21.13
C CYS A 70 -1.97 14.32 21.11
N SER A 71 -2.62 14.49 19.96
CA SER A 71 -3.68 15.47 19.70
C SER A 71 -4.56 15.05 18.52
N TYR A 72 -5.79 15.57 18.43
CA TYR A 72 -6.56 15.47 17.18
C TYR A 72 -5.86 16.21 16.03
N LYS A 73 -5.02 17.22 16.31
CA LYS A 73 -4.17 17.88 15.32
C LYS A 73 -3.14 16.93 14.69
N ALA A 74 -2.51 16.09 15.51
CA ALA A 74 -1.63 15.02 15.06
C ALA A 74 -2.40 13.94 14.28
N LEU A 75 -3.60 13.55 14.73
CA LEU A 75 -4.45 12.62 14.00
C LEU A 75 -4.82 13.17 12.61
N CYS A 76 -5.30 14.41 12.53
CA CYS A 76 -5.65 15.10 11.30
C CYS A 76 -4.46 15.19 10.33
N ARG A 77 -3.26 15.55 10.83
CA ARG A 77 -2.00 15.55 10.08
C ARG A 77 -1.70 14.18 9.45
N PHE A 78 -1.89 13.10 10.21
CA PHE A 78 -1.68 11.74 9.70
C PHE A 78 -2.71 11.40 8.62
N LEU A 79 -4.00 11.56 8.94
CA LEU A 79 -5.13 11.28 8.05
C LEU A 79 -5.00 12.01 6.70
N LEU A 80 -4.64 13.31 6.70
CA LEU A 80 -4.37 14.10 5.49
C LEU A 80 -3.25 13.53 4.62
N LYS A 81 -2.19 12.98 5.23
CA LYS A 81 -1.06 12.40 4.50
C LYS A 81 -1.43 11.05 3.88
N VAL A 82 -2.24 10.23 4.55
CA VAL A 82 -2.58 8.87 4.10
C VAL A 82 -3.87 8.76 3.29
N GLN A 83 -4.75 9.77 3.33
CA GLN A 83 -5.97 9.82 2.51
C GLN A 83 -5.74 9.44 1.03
N PRO A 84 -4.70 9.95 0.34
CA PRO A 84 -4.47 9.62 -1.08
C PRO A 84 -4.11 8.15 -1.31
N LEU A 85 -3.61 7.46 -0.29
CA LEU A 85 -3.27 6.03 -0.37
C LEU A 85 -4.51 5.13 -0.40
N ILE A 86 -5.65 5.57 0.14
CA ILE A 86 -6.84 4.74 0.28
C ILE A 86 -7.47 4.43 -1.09
N GLY A 87 -7.93 3.19 -1.26
CA GLY A 87 -8.58 2.70 -2.50
C GLY A 87 -7.97 1.40 -3.02
N ILE A 88 -8.40 1.00 -4.23
CA ILE A 88 -7.85 -0.18 -4.91
C ILE A 88 -6.61 0.20 -5.73
N TRP A 89 -5.58 -0.62 -5.57
CA TRP A 89 -4.35 -0.59 -6.34
C TRP A 89 -4.15 -1.93 -7.02
N VAL A 90 -3.52 -1.90 -8.20
CA VAL A 90 -3.24 -3.10 -9.00
C VAL A 90 -1.78 -3.15 -9.43
N HIS A 91 -1.29 -4.37 -9.62
CA HIS A 91 -0.02 -4.65 -10.30
C HIS A 91 -0.25 -5.29 -11.68
N GLN A 92 0.83 -5.41 -12.44
CA GLN A 92 0.90 -5.75 -13.87
C GLN A 92 -0.02 -6.90 -14.35
N ASN A 93 -0.51 -6.79 -15.58
CA ASN A 93 -1.17 -7.88 -16.33
C ASN A 93 -0.14 -8.94 -16.81
N PRO A 94 -0.46 -10.25 -16.91
CA PRO A 94 -1.79 -10.88 -16.89
C PRO A 94 -2.23 -11.48 -15.54
N GLU A 95 -1.49 -11.27 -14.45
CA GLU A 95 -1.41 -12.29 -13.38
C GLU A 95 -2.53 -12.24 -12.32
N LEU A 96 -2.81 -13.40 -11.71
CA LEU A 96 -3.77 -13.58 -10.62
C LEU A 96 -3.27 -12.96 -9.31
N GLY A 97 -4.20 -12.43 -8.50
CA GLY A 97 -3.91 -11.94 -7.15
C GLY A 97 -3.21 -10.59 -7.08
N ASN A 98 -3.22 -9.81 -8.17
CA ASN A 98 -2.55 -8.52 -8.27
C ASN A 98 -3.31 -7.32 -7.68
N VAL A 99 -4.37 -7.56 -6.91
CA VAL A 99 -5.21 -6.52 -6.31
C VAL A 99 -4.79 -6.26 -4.87
N VAL A 100 -4.44 -5.02 -4.56
CA VAL A 100 -4.13 -4.54 -3.21
C VAL A 100 -5.11 -3.45 -2.83
N TYR A 101 -5.97 -3.69 -1.84
CA TYR A 101 -6.86 -2.69 -1.30
C TYR A 101 -6.21 -2.02 -0.08
N VAL A 102 -6.12 -0.69 -0.09
CA VAL A 102 -5.56 0.08 1.02
C VAL A 102 -6.70 0.67 1.83
N MET A 103 -6.77 0.28 3.10
CA MET A 103 -7.87 0.63 4.02
C MET A 103 -7.39 1.05 5.43
N PRO A 104 -8.23 1.76 6.21
CA PRO A 104 -7.90 2.13 7.59
C PRO A 104 -7.73 0.93 8.51
N GLY A 105 -6.63 0.93 9.28
CA GLY A 105 -6.29 -0.02 10.35
C GLY A 105 -6.68 0.48 11.73
N PHE A 106 -5.71 0.55 12.65
CA PHE A 106 -5.82 1.30 13.91
C PHE A 106 -4.67 2.29 14.01
N VAL A 107 -4.98 3.59 13.85
CA VAL A 107 -3.96 4.66 13.76
C VAL A 107 -2.96 4.37 12.62
N SER A 108 -3.45 3.69 11.58
CA SER A 108 -2.68 3.22 10.44
C SER A 108 -3.54 3.09 9.18
N VAL A 109 -2.90 2.94 8.02
CA VAL A 109 -3.51 2.39 6.81
C VAL A 109 -2.75 1.15 6.38
N VAL A 110 -3.47 0.12 5.95
CA VAL A 110 -2.94 -1.21 5.64
C VAL A 110 -3.25 -1.52 4.17
N GLY A 111 -2.24 -1.95 3.42
CA GLY A 111 -2.42 -2.55 2.09
C GLY A 111 -2.67 -4.04 2.20
N CYS A 112 -3.87 -4.49 1.88
CA CYS A 112 -4.29 -5.90 1.87
C CYS A 112 -4.34 -6.42 0.44
N ARG A 113 -3.52 -7.41 0.11
CA ARG A 113 -3.63 -8.18 -1.14
C ARG A 113 -4.82 -9.11 -1.05
N VAL A 114 -5.77 -8.98 -1.97
CA VAL A 114 -6.93 -9.88 -2.06
C VAL A 114 -6.50 -11.15 -2.80
N ILE A 115 -6.81 -12.31 -2.23
CA ILE A 115 -6.38 -13.60 -2.78
C ILE A 115 -7.45 -14.15 -3.74
N PRO A 116 -7.05 -14.65 -4.92
CA PRO A 116 -7.94 -15.41 -5.81
C PRO A 116 -8.49 -16.66 -5.11
N GLN A 117 -9.82 -16.76 -5.03
CA GLN A 117 -10.52 -17.83 -4.34
C GLN A 117 -11.88 -18.15 -4.99
N GLU A 118 -12.42 -19.33 -4.71
CA GLU A 118 -13.81 -19.66 -4.99
C GLU A 118 -14.76 -19.03 -3.95
N LEU A 119 -16.05 -18.98 -4.27
CA LEU A 119 -17.10 -18.58 -3.34
C LEU A 119 -17.29 -19.62 -2.24
N GLY A 120 -17.19 -19.16 -0.98
CA GLY A 120 -17.63 -19.92 0.17
C GLY A 120 -19.16 -20.05 0.26
N PRO A 121 -19.68 -20.86 1.20
CA PRO A 121 -21.11 -21.15 1.34
C PRO A 121 -21.97 -19.91 1.67
N LEU A 122 -21.35 -18.86 2.23
CA LEU A 122 -22.00 -17.57 2.57
C LEU A 122 -22.10 -16.60 1.37
N GLY A 123 -21.61 -16.98 0.19
CA GLY A 123 -21.73 -16.20 -1.04
C GLY A 123 -20.85 -14.95 -1.13
N MET A 124 -21.29 -13.96 -1.92
CA MET A 124 -20.48 -12.78 -2.27
C MET A 124 -20.49 -11.67 -1.22
N GLU A 125 -21.58 -11.50 -0.47
CA GLU A 125 -21.78 -10.36 0.45
C GLU A 125 -21.30 -10.66 1.89
N ASP A 126 -21.46 -11.91 2.35
CA ASP A 126 -21.07 -12.35 3.70
C ASP A 126 -19.93 -13.38 3.72
N GLY A 127 -19.44 -13.80 2.55
CA GLY A 127 -18.31 -14.71 2.42
C GLY A 127 -17.01 -14.12 3.00
N PRO A 128 -16.31 -14.78 3.93
CA PRO A 128 -14.97 -14.36 4.31
C PRO A 128 -14.04 -14.48 3.09
N ILE A 129 -13.24 -13.44 2.86
CA ILE A 129 -12.25 -13.44 1.78
C ILE A 129 -10.83 -13.58 2.35
N LEU A 130 -10.02 -14.38 1.68
CA LEU A 130 -8.62 -14.58 1.99
C LEU A 130 -7.82 -13.35 1.57
N TRP A 131 -6.94 -12.88 2.45
CA TRP A 131 -6.10 -11.72 2.18
C TRP A 131 -4.70 -11.83 2.82
N ALA A 132 -3.72 -11.13 2.25
CA ALA A 132 -2.36 -11.05 2.80
C ALA A 132 -1.95 -9.59 3.05
N SER A 133 -1.20 -9.34 4.13
CA SER A 133 -0.64 -8.01 4.43
C SER A 133 0.51 -7.67 3.47
N VAL A 134 0.43 -6.53 2.77
CA VAL A 134 1.49 -6.04 1.87
C VAL A 134 2.36 -4.99 2.53
N PHE A 135 1.74 -3.93 3.04
CA PHE A 135 2.43 -2.85 3.75
C PHE A 135 1.49 -2.22 4.77
N GLU A 136 2.06 -1.51 5.74
CA GLU A 136 1.33 -0.68 6.70
C GLU A 136 2.02 0.67 6.84
N VAL A 137 1.24 1.75 6.90
CA VAL A 137 1.71 3.09 7.27
C VAL A 137 1.05 3.47 8.58
N ILE A 138 1.83 3.66 9.64
CA ILE A 138 1.36 3.90 11.02
C ILE A 138 1.70 5.33 11.45
N ALA A 139 0.82 5.99 12.20
CA ALA A 139 1.15 7.29 12.79
C ALA A 139 2.03 7.13 14.04
N ASP A 140 3.18 7.80 14.09
CA ASP A 140 3.89 8.04 15.36
C ASP A 140 3.08 9.01 16.24
N PHE A 141 3.52 9.24 17.47
CA PHE A 141 2.85 10.07 18.47
C PHE A 141 2.51 11.50 17.99
N ASP A 142 3.31 12.08 17.10
CA ASP A 142 3.11 13.42 16.51
C ASP A 142 2.27 13.43 15.22
N GLY A 143 1.80 12.28 14.76
CA GLY A 143 1.08 12.14 13.48
C GLY A 143 1.99 12.05 12.24
N SER A 144 3.30 11.84 12.41
CA SER A 144 4.19 11.53 11.29
C SER A 144 4.07 10.07 10.85
N PRO A 145 4.06 9.78 9.53
CA PRO A 145 3.90 8.41 9.02
C PRO A 145 5.21 7.62 9.11
N MET A 146 5.13 6.42 9.69
CA MET A 146 6.15 5.37 9.67
C MET A 146 5.71 4.28 8.69
N PHE A 147 6.58 3.85 7.77
CA PHE A 147 6.25 2.82 6.79
C PHE A 147 6.87 1.47 7.16
N PHE A 148 6.09 0.40 7.01
CA PHE A 148 6.51 -0.98 7.17
C PHE A 148 6.06 -1.76 5.93
N LEU A 149 7.00 -2.36 5.22
CA LEU A 149 6.69 -3.41 4.25
C LEU A 149 6.54 -4.75 5.00
N HIS A 150 5.61 -5.60 4.58
CA HIS A 150 5.42 -6.94 5.10
C HIS A 150 5.92 -7.99 4.10
N GLY A 151 6.49 -9.08 4.61
CA GLY A 151 6.83 -10.23 3.79
C GLY A 151 7.16 -11.47 4.61
N ARG A 152 7.21 -12.62 3.96
CA ARG A 152 7.59 -13.91 4.57
C ARG A 152 8.80 -14.50 3.85
N GLU A 153 9.78 -14.92 4.62
CA GLU A 153 10.99 -15.59 4.12
C GLU A 153 11.18 -16.90 4.88
N LYS A 154 11.39 -18.02 4.17
CA LYS A 154 11.67 -19.35 4.77
C LYS A 154 10.67 -19.78 5.85
N GLY A 155 9.39 -19.45 5.67
CA GLY A 155 8.32 -19.78 6.61
C GLY A 155 8.18 -18.83 7.81
N ILE A 156 9.02 -17.81 7.94
CA ILE A 156 9.00 -16.82 9.03
C ILE A 156 8.50 -15.48 8.49
N ASP A 157 7.58 -14.83 9.21
CA ASP A 157 7.09 -13.49 8.85
C ASP A 157 8.02 -12.39 9.37
N TYR A 158 8.25 -11.39 8.53
CA TYR A 158 9.15 -10.25 8.75
C TYR A 158 8.45 -8.92 8.45
N ILE A 159 8.86 -7.88 9.17
CA ILE A 159 8.60 -6.48 8.82
C ILE A 159 9.89 -5.81 8.38
N TYR A 160 9.76 -4.86 7.45
CA TYR A 160 10.88 -4.15 6.86
C TYR A 160 10.57 -2.65 6.99
N PRO A 161 11.07 -1.98 8.05
CA PRO A 161 10.82 -0.57 8.30
C PRO A 161 11.49 0.31 7.22
N GLY A 162 10.83 1.41 6.90
CA GLY A 162 11.29 2.37 5.89
C GLY A 162 10.59 3.71 5.99
N SER A 163 10.98 4.66 5.14
CA SER A 163 10.37 5.99 5.08
C SER A 163 9.12 5.99 4.21
N ALA A 164 8.08 6.71 4.60
CA ALA A 164 7.10 7.23 3.65
C ALA A 164 7.59 8.60 3.15
N ARG A 165 7.78 8.76 1.84
CA ARG A 165 8.07 10.07 1.24
C ARG A 165 6.84 10.99 1.31
N CYS A 166 6.96 12.22 0.82
CA CYS A 166 5.80 13.09 0.68
C CYS A 166 4.77 12.41 -0.25
N ILE A 167 3.56 12.18 0.25
CA ILE A 167 2.49 11.53 -0.51
C ILE A 167 1.77 12.60 -1.33
N ASP A 168 1.81 12.47 -2.66
CA ASP A 168 1.05 13.36 -3.55
C ASP A 168 -0.46 13.20 -3.30
N LYS A 169 -1.19 14.32 -3.22
CA LYS A 169 -2.65 14.33 -2.98
C LYS A 169 -3.43 13.60 -4.07
N PHE A 170 -2.87 13.53 -5.27
CA PHE A 170 -3.45 12.91 -6.45
C PHE A 170 -2.61 11.70 -6.90
N CYS A 171 -1.92 11.03 -5.97
CA CYS A 171 -1.07 9.91 -6.30
C CYS A 171 -1.85 8.79 -7.02
N ASN A 172 -1.28 8.32 -8.12
CA ASN A 172 -1.79 7.20 -8.91
C ASN A 172 -0.75 6.09 -9.11
N ILE A 173 0.47 6.26 -8.59
CA ILE A 173 1.48 5.22 -8.49
C ILE A 173 2.12 5.22 -7.09
N LEU A 174 2.15 4.06 -6.42
CA LEU A 174 3.05 3.80 -5.29
C LEU A 174 4.30 3.08 -5.79
N LEU A 175 5.47 3.64 -5.52
CA LEU A 175 6.76 3.06 -5.87
C LEU A 175 7.45 2.56 -4.60
N LEU A 176 8.02 1.35 -4.67
CA LEU A 176 8.96 0.84 -3.66
C LEU A 176 10.38 1.12 -4.17
N GLU A 177 11.09 2.01 -3.50
CA GLU A 177 12.41 2.49 -3.91
C GLU A 177 13.44 2.32 -2.78
N VAL A 178 14.72 2.31 -3.15
CA VAL A 178 15.83 2.41 -2.18
C VAL A 178 16.40 3.82 -2.29
N GLU A 179 16.61 4.47 -1.15
CA GLU A 179 17.19 5.81 -1.10
C GLU A 179 18.53 5.83 -0.36
N PRO A 180 19.51 6.60 -0.86
CA PRO A 180 20.72 6.90 -0.13
C PRO A 180 20.39 7.78 1.08
N GLU A 181 20.77 7.34 2.27
CA GLU A 181 20.59 8.14 3.48
C GLU A 181 21.68 9.21 3.53
N GLN A 182 21.32 10.42 3.09
CA GLN A 182 22.17 11.59 3.30
C GLN A 182 22.28 11.85 4.80
N ASN A 183 23.52 11.89 5.31
CA ASN A 183 23.80 12.36 6.66
C ASN A 183 23.08 13.70 6.87
N LYS A 184 22.13 13.74 7.81
CA LYS A 184 21.51 15.00 8.23
C LYS A 184 22.59 15.82 8.90
N ASN A 185 23.20 16.75 8.15
CA ASN A 185 24.10 17.73 8.73
C ASN A 185 23.37 18.43 9.89
N VAL A 186 23.96 18.33 11.08
CA VAL A 186 23.36 18.68 12.38
C VAL A 186 22.95 20.15 12.48
N GLY A 187 23.36 21.00 11.52
CA GLY A 187 23.05 22.43 11.47
C GLY A 187 21.61 22.84 11.11
N SER A 188 20.77 21.99 10.51
CA SER A 188 19.40 22.41 10.11
C SER A 188 18.33 22.20 11.18
N LEU A 189 18.65 21.55 12.30
CA LEU A 189 17.70 21.20 13.36
C LEU A 189 17.72 22.17 14.57
N LEU A 190 18.49 23.28 14.47
CA LEU A 190 18.68 24.27 15.53
C LEU A 190 18.08 25.67 15.24
N GLN A 191 17.16 25.81 14.28
CA GLN A 191 16.40 27.05 14.07
C GLN A 191 14.91 26.92 14.42
N SER A 192 14.59 26.27 15.55
CA SER A 192 13.20 26.18 16.05
C SER A 192 13.08 26.24 17.58
N LYS A 193 14.03 26.88 18.28
CA LYS A 193 13.89 27.29 19.69
C LYS A 193 14.71 28.53 20.05
N SER A 194 14.21 29.73 19.75
CA SER A 194 14.35 30.94 20.58
C SER A 194 13.74 32.15 19.88
N PHE A 195 12.78 32.82 20.53
CA PHE A 195 12.57 34.27 20.42
C PHE A 195 11.82 34.75 21.66
N VAL A 196 12.58 35.26 22.62
CA VAL A 196 12.07 36.02 23.77
C VAL A 196 12.69 37.42 23.70
N HIS A 197 11.86 38.37 23.28
CA HIS A 197 11.87 39.83 23.52
C HIS A 197 13.12 40.73 23.33
N GLN A 198 12.81 41.99 22.99
CA GLN A 198 13.64 43.21 22.89
C GLN A 198 14.61 43.24 21.68
N SER A 199 14.77 44.35 20.96
CA SER A 199 14.10 45.66 20.90
C SER A 199 14.14 46.14 19.43
N GLY A 200 13.23 46.95 18.88
CA GLY A 200 13.03 48.36 19.23
C GLY A 200 13.74 49.29 18.24
N LEU A 201 13.37 49.26 16.95
CA LEU A 201 13.61 50.36 16.01
C LEU A 201 12.68 50.24 14.79
N GLU A 202 11.91 51.29 14.52
CA GLU A 202 11.10 51.41 13.32
C GLU A 202 11.98 51.67 12.09
N LEU A 203 11.62 51.17 10.91
CA LEU A 203 11.66 52.00 9.72
C LEU A 203 10.76 51.50 8.57
N SER A 204 9.96 52.44 8.05
CA SER A 204 9.45 52.55 6.68
C SER A 204 8.54 51.45 6.09
N ARG A 205 7.26 51.83 5.99
CA ARG A 205 6.24 51.21 5.11
C ARG A 205 6.69 51.20 3.64
N LYS A 206 6.49 50.07 2.96
CA LYS A 206 5.97 50.07 1.58
C LYS A 206 5.08 48.85 1.35
N VAL A 207 3.78 49.10 1.20
CA VAL A 207 2.77 48.08 0.89
C VAL A 207 2.72 47.90 -0.62
N SER A 208 3.25 46.79 -1.13
CA SER A 208 3.00 46.35 -2.50
C SER A 208 2.01 45.19 -2.49
N ARG A 209 0.75 45.49 -2.85
CA ARG A 209 -0.26 44.46 -3.16
C ARG A 209 0.11 43.81 -4.49
N SER A 210 0.46 42.53 -4.47
CA SER A 210 0.54 41.68 -5.65
C SER A 210 -0.38 40.48 -5.45
N ASN A 211 -1.37 40.32 -6.33
CA ASN A 211 -2.15 39.09 -6.40
C ASN A 211 -1.20 37.93 -6.71
N SER A 212 -1.25 36.87 -5.91
CA SER A 212 -0.56 35.61 -6.20
C SER A 212 -1.46 34.44 -5.86
N ASP A 213 -2.20 33.98 -6.85
CA ASP A 213 -2.57 32.58 -6.95
C ASP A 213 -1.32 31.69 -6.89
N ILE A 214 -1.54 30.38 -6.74
CA ILE A 214 -0.50 29.33 -6.79
C ILE A 214 0.36 29.28 -5.52
N CYS A 215 -0.22 28.76 -4.44
CA CYS A 215 0.57 28.17 -3.36
C CYS A 215 0.95 26.71 -3.66
N ARG A 216 1.55 26.47 -4.85
CA ARG A 216 2.35 25.28 -5.12
C ARG A 216 3.56 25.34 -4.18
N PRO A 217 3.86 24.30 -3.39
CA PRO A 217 5.24 23.99 -3.03
C PRO A 217 5.90 23.42 -4.29
N GLN A 218 6.06 24.28 -5.30
CA GLN A 218 7.09 24.07 -6.29
C GLN A 218 8.37 24.31 -5.50
N MET A 219 8.87 23.24 -4.87
CA MET A 219 10.28 22.95 -5.06
C MET A 219 10.49 23.05 -6.56
N VAL A 220 10.91 24.24 -6.98
CA VAL A 220 11.81 24.36 -8.12
C VAL A 220 12.81 23.25 -7.87
N ILE A 221 12.84 22.29 -8.79
CA ILE A 221 14.01 21.44 -8.95
C ILE A 221 15.08 22.42 -9.39
N GLY A 222 15.64 23.14 -8.41
CA GLY A 222 16.86 23.87 -8.58
C GLY A 222 17.88 22.79 -8.90
N ASN A 223 18.55 22.95 -10.04
CA ASN A 223 19.44 21.96 -10.62
C ASN A 223 20.67 21.61 -9.76
N ASN A 224 20.70 22.01 -8.48
CA ASN A 224 21.71 21.71 -7.47
C ASN A 224 21.73 20.22 -7.04
N ASN A 225 21.02 19.34 -7.77
CA ASN A 225 21.13 17.88 -7.69
C ASN A 225 21.25 17.22 -9.08
N GLU A 226 21.65 17.95 -10.13
CA GLU A 226 21.89 17.38 -11.47
C GLU A 226 23.00 16.30 -11.49
N GLY A 227 23.88 16.29 -10.48
CA GLY A 227 25.00 15.34 -10.34
C GLY A 227 24.74 14.12 -9.46
N ASN A 228 23.48 13.74 -9.19
CA ASN A 228 23.14 12.53 -8.43
C ASN A 228 22.14 11.63 -9.18
N VAL A 229 22.57 10.42 -9.53
CA VAL A 229 21.70 9.34 -10.04
C VAL A 229 20.61 8.98 -9.03
N THR A 230 19.37 8.87 -9.51
CA THR A 230 18.21 8.42 -8.73
C THR A 230 17.96 6.93 -8.93
N PHE A 231 17.35 6.26 -7.92
CA PHE A 231 17.00 4.84 -8.00
C PHE A 231 16.25 4.48 -9.29
N SER A 232 15.27 5.29 -9.68
CA SER A 232 14.49 5.17 -10.91
C SER A 232 15.28 5.16 -12.23
N LYS A 233 16.50 5.74 -12.26
CA LYS A 233 17.40 5.74 -13.43
C LYS A 233 18.24 4.45 -13.56
N LEU A 234 18.36 3.66 -12.49
CA LEU A 234 19.16 2.43 -12.48
C LEU A 234 18.53 1.31 -13.32
N ALA A 235 19.35 0.38 -13.81
CA ALA A 235 18.87 -0.79 -14.53
C ALA A 235 17.95 -1.66 -13.64
N PHE A 236 16.98 -2.37 -14.24
CA PHE A 236 16.02 -3.17 -13.50
C PHE A 236 16.66 -4.27 -12.64
N SER A 237 17.74 -4.90 -13.14
CA SER A 237 18.56 -5.84 -12.40
C SER A 237 19.13 -5.24 -11.11
N ASP A 238 19.57 -4.00 -11.19
CA ASP A 238 20.33 -3.35 -10.13
C ASP A 238 19.35 -2.81 -9.08
N ARG A 239 18.21 -2.26 -9.52
CA ARG A 239 17.07 -1.93 -8.65
C ARG A 239 16.56 -3.15 -7.88
N ARG A 240 16.44 -4.31 -8.54
CA ARG A 240 16.04 -5.57 -7.88
C ARG A 240 17.04 -5.96 -6.79
N LYS A 241 18.33 -6.06 -7.14
CA LYS A 241 19.39 -6.44 -6.19
C LYS A 241 19.54 -5.45 -5.03
N LEU A 242 19.39 -4.15 -5.28
CA LEU A 242 19.41 -3.13 -4.22
C LEU A 242 18.24 -3.30 -3.25
N LEU A 243 17.03 -3.56 -3.75
CA LEU A 243 15.89 -3.90 -2.89
C LEU A 243 16.18 -5.16 -2.08
N GLU A 244 16.65 -6.24 -2.69
CA GLU A 244 16.98 -7.52 -2.02
C GLU A 244 18.01 -7.32 -0.89
N VAL A 245 19.10 -6.59 -1.15
CA VAL A 245 20.14 -6.26 -0.17
C VAL A 245 19.61 -5.35 0.94
N THR A 246 18.86 -4.30 0.60
CA THR A 246 18.30 -3.36 1.59
C THR A 246 17.27 -4.06 2.47
N THR A 247 16.37 -4.87 1.92
CA THR A 247 15.43 -5.68 2.72
C THR A 247 16.16 -6.66 3.63
N GLY A 248 17.25 -7.28 3.15
CA GLY A 248 18.08 -8.17 3.97
C GLY A 248 18.78 -7.48 5.16
N GLN A 249 19.02 -6.17 5.06
CA GLN A 249 19.60 -5.34 6.13
C GLN A 249 18.57 -4.83 7.13
N VAL A 250 17.44 -4.30 6.66
CA VAL A 250 16.44 -3.67 7.54
C VAL A 250 15.45 -4.64 8.16
N ARG A 251 15.37 -5.88 7.69
CA ARG A 251 14.38 -6.88 8.17
C ARG A 251 14.44 -7.07 9.69
N GLN A 252 13.27 -7.09 10.30
CA GLN A 252 13.08 -7.42 11.70
C GLN A 252 12.09 -8.59 11.78
N LYS A 253 12.44 -9.63 12.53
CA LYS A 253 11.53 -10.77 12.77
C LYS A 253 10.33 -10.23 13.55
N ILE A 254 9.11 -10.59 13.14
CA ILE A 254 7.91 -10.18 13.86
C ILE A 254 7.86 -10.92 15.21
N PRO A 255 7.80 -10.22 16.36
CA PRO A 255 7.49 -10.85 17.65
C PRO A 255 6.03 -11.33 17.67
N ASP A 256 5.72 -12.40 18.39
CA ASP A 256 4.38 -13.01 18.36
C ASP A 256 3.26 -12.05 18.80
N THR A 257 3.58 -11.08 19.67
CA THR A 257 2.70 -9.96 20.08
C THR A 257 2.31 -9.01 18.93
N VAL A 258 3.10 -8.95 17.85
CA VAL A 258 2.87 -8.10 16.67
C VAL A 258 2.12 -8.86 15.56
N LEU A 259 2.01 -10.20 15.65
CA LEU A 259 1.21 -11.03 14.74
C LEU A 259 -0.31 -10.88 14.94
N GLY A 260 -0.73 -10.17 15.99
CA GLY A 260 -2.13 -9.87 16.29
C GLY A 260 -2.90 -9.10 15.19
N PRO A 261 -4.16 -8.71 15.46
CA PRO A 261 -5.03 -8.10 14.47
C PRO A 261 -4.42 -6.83 13.83
N LEU A 262 -4.71 -6.61 12.55
CA LEU A 262 -4.45 -5.33 11.86
C LEU A 262 -5.67 -4.39 11.87
N PHE A 263 -6.85 -4.97 12.09
CA PHE A 263 -8.15 -4.31 12.16
C PHE A 263 -8.89 -4.84 13.39
N PRO A 264 -9.67 -4.02 14.11
CA PRO A 264 -10.62 -4.55 15.07
C PRO A 264 -11.72 -5.31 14.31
N ARG A 265 -12.29 -6.35 14.94
CA ARG A 265 -13.51 -7.01 14.45
C ARG A 265 -14.68 -6.03 14.33
N LEU A 266 -15.78 -6.48 13.72
CA LEU A 266 -17.00 -5.68 13.67
C LEU A 266 -17.58 -5.47 15.08
N ARG A 267 -18.31 -4.37 15.28
CA ARG A 267 -18.84 -3.93 16.59
C ARG A 267 -20.07 -4.72 17.06
N ASP A 268 -20.41 -5.80 16.37
CA ASP A 268 -21.53 -6.69 16.71
C ASP A 268 -21.30 -7.40 18.05
N ASP A 269 -20.03 -7.51 18.48
CA ASP A 269 -19.61 -7.92 19.82
C ASP A 269 -18.64 -6.87 20.40
N GLU A 270 -19.18 -5.92 21.17
CA GLU A 270 -18.41 -4.83 21.78
C GLU A 270 -17.36 -5.36 22.79
N GLY A 271 -17.59 -6.52 23.41
CA GLY A 271 -16.66 -7.14 24.35
C GLY A 271 -15.41 -7.69 23.66
N ASN A 272 -15.59 -8.29 22.49
CA ASN A 272 -14.48 -8.71 21.63
C ASN A 272 -13.81 -7.52 20.93
N PHE A 273 -14.58 -6.54 20.45
CA PHE A 273 -14.06 -5.30 19.86
C PHE A 273 -13.11 -4.56 20.83
N GLN A 274 -13.49 -4.43 22.10
CA GLN A 274 -12.68 -3.73 23.09
C GLN A 274 -11.39 -4.49 23.44
N LYS A 275 -11.38 -5.83 23.37
CA LYS A 275 -10.15 -6.64 23.49
C LYS A 275 -9.21 -6.40 22.30
N ASP A 276 -9.73 -6.41 21.08
CA ASP A 276 -8.95 -6.16 19.87
C ASP A 276 -8.29 -4.78 19.91
N LEU A 277 -9.00 -3.75 20.38
CA LEU A 277 -8.43 -2.40 20.55
C LEU A 277 -7.25 -2.35 21.52
N VAL A 278 -7.22 -3.18 22.57
CA VAL A 278 -6.07 -3.25 23.49
C VAL A 278 -4.86 -3.83 22.75
N LEU A 279 -5.05 -4.95 22.05
CA LEU A 279 -3.99 -5.58 21.24
C LEU A 279 -3.45 -4.65 20.15
N LEU A 280 -4.32 -3.91 19.46
CA LEU A 280 -3.96 -2.95 18.42
C LEU A 280 -3.12 -1.77 18.97
N ARG A 281 -3.45 -1.26 20.17
CA ARG A 281 -2.67 -0.21 20.84
C ARG A 281 -1.29 -0.73 21.25
N GLU A 282 -1.21 -1.93 21.82
CA GLU A 282 0.06 -2.56 22.19
C GLU A 282 0.95 -2.79 20.97
N ARG A 283 0.40 -3.44 19.93
CA ARG A 283 1.06 -3.69 18.65
C ARG A 283 1.63 -2.40 18.05
N ARG A 284 0.85 -1.30 18.03
CA ARG A 284 1.33 0.00 17.55
C ARG A 284 2.48 0.54 18.39
N SER A 285 2.41 0.43 19.71
CA SER A 285 3.49 0.87 20.61
C SER A 285 4.79 0.11 20.33
N GLN A 286 4.70 -1.21 20.18
CA GLN A 286 5.83 -2.07 19.84
C GLN A 286 6.43 -1.73 18.47
N LEU A 287 5.61 -1.54 17.43
CA LEU A 287 6.07 -1.12 16.10
C LEU A 287 6.73 0.27 16.11
N SER A 288 6.21 1.21 16.90
CA SER A 288 6.80 2.53 17.09
C SER A 288 8.19 2.45 17.75
N ARG A 289 8.37 1.51 18.71
CA ARG A 289 9.67 1.23 19.35
C ARG A 289 10.65 0.56 18.38
N LEU A 290 10.19 -0.42 17.61
CA LEU A 290 10.97 -1.14 16.60
C LEU A 290 11.47 -0.22 15.47
N TYR A 291 10.63 0.73 15.04
CA TYR A 291 11.00 1.77 14.07
C TYR A 291 12.08 2.71 14.61
N LYS A 292 11.94 3.13 15.87
CA LYS A 292 12.93 3.99 16.55
C LYS A 292 14.25 3.26 16.76
N LEU A 293 14.22 2.00 17.20
CA LEU A 293 15.41 1.16 17.36
C LEU A 293 16.14 0.95 16.02
N GLY A 294 15.41 0.60 14.96
CA GLY A 294 15.98 0.45 13.61
C GLY A 294 16.50 1.77 13.00
N SER A 295 16.07 2.91 13.53
CA SER A 295 16.64 4.23 13.19
C SER A 295 17.86 4.58 14.04
N SER A 296 17.91 4.12 15.31
CA SER A 296 18.94 4.51 16.28
C SER A 296 20.13 3.55 16.36
N GLU A 297 19.97 2.25 16.06
CA GLU A 297 21.10 1.30 16.02
C GLU A 297 22.14 1.63 14.92
N ILE A 298 21.76 2.49 13.97
CA ILE A 298 22.65 3.05 12.94
C ILE A 298 23.54 4.15 13.55
N ASP A 299 23.02 4.98 14.46
CA ASP A 299 23.75 6.09 15.11
C ASP A 299 24.55 5.67 16.37
N TYR A 300 24.00 4.80 17.23
CA TYR A 300 24.56 4.55 18.56
C TYR A 300 25.86 3.73 18.60
N LYS A 301 26.35 3.20 17.48
CA LYS A 301 27.67 2.51 17.42
C LYS A 301 28.87 3.46 17.29
N ALA A 302 28.65 4.78 17.28
CA ALA A 302 29.71 5.77 17.16
C ALA A 302 30.24 6.31 18.51
N ASN A 303 29.43 6.39 19.58
CA ASN A 303 29.76 7.14 20.81
C ASN A 303 29.42 6.39 22.11
N SER A 304 30.20 5.37 22.44
CA SER A 304 30.27 4.82 23.81
C SER A 304 31.68 4.33 24.11
N GLN A 305 32.56 5.26 24.48
CA GLN A 305 33.89 4.98 25.00
C GLN A 305 33.86 5.31 26.49
N GLU A 306 33.52 4.32 27.31
CA GLU A 306 33.49 4.48 28.77
C GLU A 306 34.90 4.64 29.34
N VAL A 307 35.00 5.53 30.32
CA VAL A 307 36.23 5.87 31.02
C VAL A 307 36.51 4.80 32.08
N VAL A 308 37.67 4.16 32.00
CA VAL A 308 38.23 3.36 33.11
C VAL A 308 39.64 3.88 33.40
N GLY A 309 39.90 4.12 34.69
CA GLY A 309 41.06 4.89 35.16
C GLY A 309 42.40 4.17 35.10
N SER A 310 43.47 4.97 35.09
CA SER A 310 44.86 4.54 34.98
C SER A 310 45.42 3.89 36.25
N LYS A 311 46.22 2.84 36.06
CA LYS A 311 47.47 2.49 36.80
C LYS A 311 47.98 1.14 36.25
N GLN A 312 49.25 0.84 36.03
CA GLN A 312 50.48 1.55 35.61
C GLN A 312 51.61 0.51 35.83
N LEU A 313 52.37 0.18 34.77
CA LEU A 313 53.60 -0.66 34.77
C LEU A 313 53.38 -2.14 35.21
N GLU A 314 54.18 -3.12 34.77
CA GLU A 314 55.58 -3.08 34.30
C GLU A 314 55.85 -4.12 33.18
N LEU A 315 57.02 -4.06 32.51
CA LEU A 315 57.49 -4.99 31.47
C LEU A 315 58.32 -6.15 32.08
N ASP A 316 58.35 -7.34 31.47
CA ASP A 316 59.55 -7.83 30.74
C ASP A 316 59.38 -9.22 30.06
N ASP A 317 60.31 -9.45 29.14
CA ASP A 317 60.46 -10.45 28.07
C ASP A 317 60.54 -11.96 28.41
N ASP A 318 60.00 -12.79 27.48
CA ASP A 318 60.58 -13.96 26.74
C ASP A 318 61.66 -14.92 27.35
N PRO A 319 61.99 -16.10 26.76
CA PRO A 319 61.21 -17.01 25.89
C PRO A 319 61.43 -18.56 26.14
N ALA A 320 60.78 -19.39 25.30
CA ALA A 320 61.28 -20.66 24.70
C ALA A 320 60.79 -22.07 25.16
N ARG A 321 60.24 -22.80 24.16
CA ARG A 321 60.30 -24.26 23.86
C ARG A 321 59.83 -25.32 24.88
N ALA A 322 58.71 -26.00 24.57
CA ALA A 322 58.68 -27.39 24.05
C ALA A 322 57.23 -27.94 23.90
N VAL A 323 57.03 -28.94 23.04
CA VAL A 323 55.76 -29.64 22.70
C VAL A 323 56.09 -31.15 22.71
N PRO A 324 55.29 -32.05 23.34
CA PRO A 324 54.14 -32.65 22.63
C PRO A 324 52.88 -33.02 23.46
N ASP A 325 51.77 -33.16 22.70
CA ASP A 325 50.46 -33.79 22.94
C ASP A 325 50.21 -34.52 24.29
N SER A 326 49.07 -34.32 24.96
CA SER A 326 47.79 -34.87 24.46
C SER A 326 46.52 -34.47 25.27
N LEU A 327 45.42 -34.30 24.51
CA LEU A 327 43.99 -34.61 24.82
C LEU A 327 43.27 -34.01 26.05
N PHE A 328 42.46 -32.97 25.74
CA PHE A 328 41.12 -32.62 26.26
C PHE A 328 40.86 -32.40 27.76
N GLY A 329 40.63 -31.13 28.11
CA GLY A 329 39.84 -30.66 29.25
C GLY A 329 39.08 -29.37 28.89
N GLU A 330 37.98 -29.07 29.59
CA GLU A 330 37.19 -27.84 29.45
C GLU A 330 37.92 -26.61 30.03
N ASP A 331 37.82 -25.43 29.40
CA ASP A 331 36.94 -24.32 29.82
C ASP A 331 37.22 -23.04 28.98
N GLY A 332 36.46 -21.96 29.17
CA GLY A 332 36.38 -20.80 28.29
C GLY A 332 37.58 -19.82 28.27
N GLY A 333 37.70 -19.06 27.17
CA GLY A 333 38.81 -18.12 26.97
C GLY A 333 38.66 -17.18 25.77
N THR A 334 37.78 -16.19 25.90
CA THR A 334 37.56 -15.03 25.01
C THR A 334 38.75 -14.59 24.13
N GLN A 335 38.71 -14.86 22.82
CA GLN A 335 39.60 -14.19 21.84
C GLN A 335 38.92 -12.99 21.16
N SER A 336 39.61 -11.85 21.20
CA SER A 336 39.13 -10.56 20.73
C SER A 336 39.23 -10.43 19.19
N VAL A 337 38.14 -10.73 18.50
CA VAL A 337 38.05 -10.47 17.05
C VAL A 337 37.92 -8.98 16.78
N LYS A 338 39.05 -8.34 16.42
CA LYS A 338 39.12 -6.94 15.95
C LYS A 338 38.09 -6.71 14.83
N ARG A 339 37.04 -5.92 15.13
CA ARG A 339 35.94 -5.58 14.20
C ARG A 339 36.47 -5.03 12.87
N LYS A 340 36.28 -5.77 11.77
CA LYS A 340 36.44 -5.26 10.40
C LYS A 340 35.05 -4.94 9.83
N GLY A 341 34.88 -3.71 9.35
CA GLY A 341 33.58 -3.03 9.34
C GLY A 341 32.49 -3.58 8.41
N ILE A 342 31.25 -3.24 8.74
CA ILE A 342 30.00 -3.52 8.01
C ILE A 342 30.10 -3.06 6.53
N HIS A 343 30.82 -1.96 6.27
CA HIS A 343 31.20 -1.49 4.94
C HIS A 343 31.79 -2.62 4.06
N ARG A 344 32.65 -3.49 4.60
CA ARG A 344 33.23 -4.62 3.85
C ARG A 344 32.17 -5.65 3.47
N TYR A 345 31.16 -5.90 4.30
CA TYR A 345 30.11 -6.88 3.99
C TYR A 345 29.13 -6.37 2.93
N PHE A 346 28.70 -5.10 3.04
CA PHE A 346 27.87 -4.47 2.00
C PHE A 346 28.63 -4.40 0.67
N TRP A 347 29.85 -3.86 0.66
CA TRP A 347 30.67 -3.81 -0.56
C TRP A 347 31.06 -5.20 -1.08
N ASN A 348 31.24 -6.22 -0.24
CA ASN A 348 31.50 -7.58 -0.74
C ASN A 348 30.25 -8.23 -1.34
N SER A 349 29.06 -8.01 -0.79
CA SER A 349 27.80 -8.43 -1.41
C SER A 349 27.59 -7.70 -2.75
N LEU A 350 27.85 -6.39 -2.78
CA LEU A 350 27.78 -5.58 -4.00
C LEU A 350 28.91 -5.84 -5.00
N LYS A 351 30.07 -6.39 -4.60
CA LYS A 351 31.14 -6.78 -5.54
C LYS A 351 30.67 -7.84 -6.54
N HIS A 352 29.72 -8.70 -6.17
CA HIS A 352 29.06 -9.61 -7.12
C HIS A 352 28.14 -8.90 -8.14
N ILE A 353 27.84 -7.60 -7.93
CA ILE A 353 27.17 -6.74 -8.91
C ILE A 353 28.19 -6.07 -9.84
N LEU A 354 29.37 -5.69 -9.35
CA LEU A 354 30.46 -5.16 -10.18
C LEU A 354 31.21 -6.23 -10.98
N GLY A 355 31.30 -7.46 -10.48
CA GLY A 355 32.26 -8.48 -10.94
C GLY A 355 31.66 -9.56 -11.85
N ARG A 356 31.41 -9.25 -13.13
CA ARG A 356 31.30 -10.26 -14.20
C ARG A 356 31.58 -9.69 -15.60
N SER A 357 32.82 -9.26 -15.82
CA SER A 357 33.41 -9.08 -17.15
C SER A 357 34.32 -10.27 -17.46
N ASN A 358 33.93 -11.14 -18.39
CA ASN A 358 34.85 -12.15 -18.92
C ASN A 358 35.84 -11.46 -19.86
N SER A 359 37.05 -11.18 -19.37
CA SER A 359 38.20 -10.85 -20.21
C SER A 359 39.08 -12.10 -20.36
N ILE A 360 38.94 -12.78 -21.49
CA ILE A 360 39.95 -13.71 -22.00
C ILE A 360 40.58 -13.03 -23.23
N ASN A 361 41.90 -13.15 -23.34
CA ASN A 361 42.71 -12.51 -24.37
C ASN A 361 42.13 -12.68 -25.78
N ASP A 362 42.12 -11.60 -26.57
CA ASP A 362 42.99 -11.58 -27.75
C ASP A 362 43.37 -10.14 -28.15
N SER A 363 44.18 -10.01 -29.19
CA SER A 363 45.15 -8.93 -29.40
C SER A 363 44.84 -8.03 -30.61
N HIS A 364 45.48 -6.85 -30.60
CA HIS A 364 45.68 -5.90 -31.71
C HIS A 364 44.48 -5.14 -32.35
N SER A 365 44.42 -3.85 -31.99
CA SER A 365 44.21 -2.65 -32.83
C SER A 365 42.89 -2.42 -33.63
N ALA A 366 42.38 -1.19 -33.41
CA ALA A 366 41.57 -0.36 -34.33
C ALA A 366 40.08 -0.70 -34.57
N SER A 367 39.21 -0.17 -33.70
CA SER A 367 38.14 0.76 -34.14
C SER A 367 37.48 1.51 -32.97
N LYS A 368 37.53 2.85 -33.00
CA LYS A 368 36.86 3.72 -32.02
C LYS A 368 35.38 3.89 -32.39
N LYS A 369 34.42 3.25 -31.68
CA LYS A 369 33.04 3.78 -31.46
C LYS A 369 32.03 2.98 -30.60
N LEU A 370 32.44 2.00 -29.76
CA LEU A 370 31.49 1.26 -28.90
C LEU A 370 31.89 1.19 -27.42
N THR A 371 31.88 2.32 -26.71
CA THR A 371 31.73 2.36 -25.24
C THR A 371 30.26 2.13 -24.89
N THR A 372 29.89 0.85 -24.84
CA THR A 372 28.48 0.41 -24.92
C THR A 372 27.69 0.64 -23.62
N SER A 373 26.35 0.53 -23.72
CA SER A 373 25.41 0.91 -22.64
C SER A 373 25.65 0.26 -21.26
N SER A 374 26.40 -0.83 -21.19
CA SER A 374 26.81 -1.47 -19.93
C SER A 374 27.66 -0.53 -19.06
N GLU A 375 28.67 0.13 -19.62
CA GLU A 375 29.59 1.00 -18.86
C GLU A 375 28.83 2.16 -18.20
N LYS A 376 27.89 2.77 -18.93
CA LYS A 376 27.03 3.85 -18.42
C LYS A 376 26.13 3.37 -17.27
N ARG A 377 25.59 2.14 -17.34
CA ARG A 377 24.77 1.55 -16.25
C ARG A 377 25.61 1.26 -15.00
N HIS A 378 26.82 0.69 -15.17
CA HIS A 378 27.73 0.44 -14.04
C HIS A 378 28.19 1.74 -13.40
N ALA A 379 28.49 2.78 -14.19
CA ALA A 379 28.82 4.11 -13.68
C ALA A 379 27.66 4.70 -12.86
N GLN A 380 26.42 4.61 -13.35
CA GLN A 380 25.24 5.09 -12.63
C GLN A 380 25.02 4.39 -11.28
N LEU A 381 25.21 3.06 -11.22
CA LEU A 381 25.13 2.33 -9.95
C LEU A 381 26.25 2.73 -8.98
N GLN A 382 27.48 2.94 -9.49
CA GLN A 382 28.59 3.42 -8.67
C GLN A 382 28.37 4.84 -8.14
N GLU A 383 27.82 5.73 -8.95
CA GLU A 383 27.45 7.09 -8.54
C GLU A 383 26.37 7.08 -7.45
N PHE A 384 25.30 6.29 -7.65
CA PHE A 384 24.24 6.10 -6.65
C PHE A 384 24.81 5.61 -5.31
N LEU A 385 25.66 4.58 -5.33
CA LEU A 385 26.28 4.02 -4.11
C LEU A 385 27.30 4.96 -3.45
N LYS A 386 27.93 5.88 -4.19
CA LYS A 386 28.84 6.90 -3.61
C LYS A 386 28.09 7.99 -2.84
N SER A 387 26.79 8.16 -3.04
CA SER A 387 26.03 9.26 -2.45
C SER A 387 25.69 9.10 -0.95
N SER A 388 25.87 7.90 -0.37
CA SER A 388 25.65 7.64 1.07
C SER A 388 26.30 6.36 1.56
N ASN A 389 26.63 6.29 2.86
CA ASN A 389 27.12 5.07 3.50
C ASN A 389 26.02 4.06 3.91
N THR A 390 24.76 4.51 4.03
CA THR A 390 23.59 3.68 4.39
C THR A 390 22.45 3.89 3.40
N THR A 391 21.64 2.85 3.19
CA THR A 391 20.47 2.89 2.30
C THR A 391 19.20 2.56 3.05
N ARG A 392 18.11 3.31 2.81
CA ARG A 392 16.80 3.09 3.45
C ARG A 392 15.74 2.71 2.41
N LEU A 393 14.88 1.76 2.78
CA LEU A 393 13.67 1.41 2.02
C LEU A 393 12.67 2.57 2.07
N THR A 394 12.10 2.98 0.93
CA THR A 394 11.14 4.10 0.88
C THR A 394 9.91 3.77 0.04
N LEU A 395 8.73 4.13 0.57
CA LEU A 395 7.48 4.19 -0.17
C LEU A 395 7.30 5.61 -0.74
N ASN A 396 7.27 5.72 -2.07
CA ASN A 396 7.12 6.98 -2.79
C ASN A 396 5.78 7.00 -3.54
N ALA A 397 4.83 7.82 -3.08
CA ALA A 397 3.50 7.93 -3.67
C ALA A 397 3.41 9.17 -4.57
N SER A 398 3.34 8.93 -5.88
CA SER A 398 3.50 9.96 -6.92
C SER A 398 2.31 10.01 -7.88
N ASN A 399 2.13 11.16 -8.52
CA ASN A 399 1.22 11.32 -9.65
C ASN A 399 2.02 11.32 -10.97
N VAL A 400 1.66 10.46 -11.90
CA VAL A 400 2.24 10.35 -13.25
C VAL A 400 1.11 10.33 -14.28
N LYS A 401 1.30 11.00 -15.42
CA LYS A 401 0.35 10.92 -16.54
C LYS A 401 0.37 9.49 -17.12
N LEU A 402 -0.66 8.71 -16.79
CA LEU A 402 -0.88 7.36 -17.31
C LEU A 402 -1.93 7.39 -18.42
N THR A 403 -1.77 6.53 -19.42
CA THR A 403 -2.86 6.16 -20.32
C THR A 403 -3.67 5.03 -19.67
N SER A 404 -4.95 4.92 -20.03
CA SER A 404 -5.82 3.84 -19.58
C SER A 404 -6.69 3.35 -20.72
N TYR A 405 -7.18 2.12 -20.60
CA TYR A 405 -8.13 1.49 -21.51
C TYR A 405 -9.27 0.93 -20.67
N ARG A 406 -10.51 1.38 -20.88
CA ARG A 406 -11.69 0.91 -20.13
C ARG A 406 -11.50 0.92 -18.60
N ALA A 407 -11.04 2.08 -18.10
CA ALA A 407 -10.63 2.34 -16.71
C ALA A 407 -9.42 1.53 -16.16
N TRP A 408 -8.82 0.64 -16.95
CA TRP A 408 -7.60 -0.09 -16.58
C TRP A 408 -6.34 0.71 -16.95
N PRO A 409 -5.42 1.04 -16.01
CA PRO A 409 -4.23 1.82 -16.32
C PRO A 409 -3.19 0.99 -17.09
N ASN A 410 -2.46 1.62 -18.00
CA ASN A 410 -1.33 1.02 -18.68
C ASN A 410 -0.10 1.01 -17.74
N MET A 411 0.44 -0.17 -17.45
CA MET A 411 1.44 -0.38 -16.39
C MET A 411 2.79 -0.76 -16.98
N HIS A 412 3.87 -0.11 -16.52
CA HIS A 412 5.22 -0.53 -16.86
C HIS A 412 5.62 -1.82 -16.12
N ASP A 413 6.16 -2.77 -16.89
CA ASP A 413 6.61 -4.10 -16.47
C ASP A 413 7.88 -4.13 -15.61
N SER A 414 8.64 -3.04 -15.64
CA SER A 414 9.98 -2.92 -15.09
C SER A 414 10.03 -1.94 -13.92
N ARG A 415 8.92 -1.80 -13.18
CA ARG A 415 8.81 -0.97 -11.97
C ARG A 415 8.25 -1.78 -10.79
N PHE A 416 8.87 -1.61 -9.62
CA PHE A 416 8.37 -2.10 -8.34
C PHE A 416 7.25 -1.17 -7.87
N ALA A 417 6.08 -1.29 -8.50
CA ALA A 417 5.03 -0.27 -8.45
C ALA A 417 3.62 -0.85 -8.31
N LEU A 418 2.75 -0.15 -7.59
CA LEU A 418 1.30 -0.37 -7.58
C LEU A 418 0.60 0.83 -8.23
N TYR A 419 -0.41 0.58 -9.07
CA TYR A 419 -1.11 1.60 -9.84
C TYR A 419 -2.55 1.76 -9.33
N LYS A 420 -3.01 2.98 -9.09
CA LYS A 420 -4.34 3.24 -8.52
C LYS A 420 -5.44 3.02 -9.56
N LEU A 421 -6.50 2.30 -9.19
CA LEU A 421 -7.71 2.27 -10.00
C LEU A 421 -8.61 3.49 -9.70
N PRO A 422 -9.16 4.16 -10.72
CA PRO A 422 -10.09 5.27 -10.55
C PRO A 422 -11.47 4.75 -10.13
N LEU A 423 -11.66 4.51 -8.83
CA LEU A 423 -12.97 4.21 -8.27
C LEU A 423 -13.87 5.46 -8.35
N ARG A 424 -14.92 5.39 -9.16
CA ARG A 424 -16.01 6.38 -9.13
C ARG A 424 -17.00 6.03 -8.03
N VAL A 425 -17.39 7.02 -7.25
CA VAL A 425 -18.54 6.91 -6.34
C VAL A 425 -19.81 6.92 -7.19
N PRO A 426 -20.80 6.05 -6.94
CA PRO A 426 -22.10 6.12 -7.62
C PRO A 426 -22.74 7.51 -7.50
N SER A 427 -23.17 8.05 -8.64
CA SER A 427 -23.98 9.26 -8.73
C SER A 427 -25.31 8.94 -9.43
N ALA A 428 -26.27 9.87 -9.43
CA ALA A 428 -27.60 9.62 -9.99
C ALA A 428 -27.58 9.29 -11.50
N ASP A 429 -26.63 9.86 -12.24
CA ASP A 429 -26.32 9.63 -13.66
C ASP A 429 -25.44 8.38 -13.91
N GLN A 430 -24.83 7.82 -12.86
CA GLN A 430 -23.89 6.70 -12.91
C GLN A 430 -24.20 5.69 -11.79
N GLU A 431 -25.48 5.28 -11.68
CA GLU A 431 -25.99 4.42 -10.61
C GLU A 431 -25.08 3.19 -10.40
N TYR A 432 -24.75 2.45 -11.47
CA TYR A 432 -24.05 1.15 -11.41
C TYR A 432 -22.53 1.25 -11.24
N ALA A 433 -21.95 2.44 -11.12
CA ALA A 433 -20.50 2.60 -10.97
C ALA A 433 -19.95 1.90 -9.71
N GLY A 434 -18.65 1.60 -9.73
CA GLY A 434 -17.90 1.15 -8.56
C GLY A 434 -17.53 -0.34 -8.57
N LEU A 435 -17.28 -0.89 -7.40
CA LEU A 435 -16.81 -2.27 -7.22
C LEU A 435 -17.98 -3.25 -7.08
N TRP A 436 -17.94 -4.31 -7.88
CA TRP A 436 -18.90 -5.41 -7.85
C TRP A 436 -18.19 -6.76 -7.71
N GLY A 437 -18.82 -7.66 -6.98
CA GLY A 437 -18.48 -9.08 -6.92
C GLY A 437 -19.31 -9.81 -7.94
N GLY A 438 -18.73 -10.79 -8.60
CA GLY A 438 -19.40 -11.60 -9.60
C GLY A 438 -19.14 -13.09 -9.45
N ALA A 439 -20.09 -13.89 -9.90
CA ALA A 439 -19.92 -15.32 -10.08
C ALA A 439 -20.84 -15.84 -11.19
N PHE A 440 -20.46 -16.96 -11.81
CA PHE A 440 -21.25 -17.57 -12.88
C PHE A 440 -22.43 -18.41 -12.34
N GLY A 441 -23.56 -18.32 -13.03
CA GLY A 441 -24.79 -19.04 -12.77
C GLY A 441 -25.85 -18.25 -11.98
N TRP A 442 -27.03 -18.86 -11.88
CA TRP A 442 -28.24 -18.32 -11.28
C TRP A 442 -28.90 -19.41 -10.41
N PRO A 443 -29.59 -19.09 -9.31
CA PRO A 443 -29.68 -17.77 -8.65
C PRO A 443 -28.32 -17.26 -8.11
N PRO A 444 -28.24 -16.01 -7.63
CA PRO A 444 -27.00 -15.45 -7.09
C PRO A 444 -26.39 -16.29 -5.97
N GLY A 445 -25.06 -16.45 -6.01
CA GLY A 445 -24.23 -16.51 -4.80
C GLY A 445 -24.27 -17.74 -3.90
N LYS A 446 -25.07 -18.79 -4.13
CA LYS A 446 -25.03 -20.02 -3.30
C LYS A 446 -24.36 -21.20 -4.02
N PRO A 447 -23.21 -21.70 -3.54
CA PRO A 447 -22.72 -23.03 -3.89
C PRO A 447 -23.71 -24.10 -3.42
N SER A 448 -23.92 -25.15 -4.21
CA SER A 448 -24.52 -26.40 -3.74
C SER A 448 -23.40 -27.31 -3.24
N GLU A 449 -23.59 -28.01 -2.11
CA GLU A 449 -22.54 -28.87 -1.52
C GLU A 449 -22.01 -29.93 -2.51
N ASP A 450 -22.83 -30.38 -3.47
CA ASP A 450 -22.47 -31.38 -4.49
C ASP A 450 -21.65 -30.87 -5.69
N LYS A 451 -21.24 -29.58 -5.71
CA LYS A 451 -20.54 -29.00 -6.88
C LYS A 451 -19.26 -28.25 -6.48
N PRO A 452 -18.21 -28.27 -7.34
CA PRO A 452 -17.00 -27.47 -7.10
C PRO A 452 -17.36 -25.97 -6.97
N GLY A 453 -16.57 -25.25 -6.19
CA GLY A 453 -16.84 -23.85 -5.89
C GLY A 453 -16.81 -22.99 -7.14
N LYS A 454 -17.67 -21.96 -7.15
CA LYS A 454 -17.72 -20.99 -8.24
C LYS A 454 -16.64 -19.95 -8.01
N ALA A 455 -15.80 -19.68 -9.01
CA ALA A 455 -14.79 -18.62 -8.90
C ALA A 455 -15.43 -17.25 -8.55
N LEU A 456 -14.86 -16.57 -7.55
CA LEU A 456 -15.21 -15.19 -7.21
C LEU A 456 -14.52 -14.23 -8.19
N PHE A 457 -15.28 -13.32 -8.79
CA PHE A 457 -14.77 -12.26 -9.65
C PHE A 457 -14.90 -10.91 -8.93
N PHE A 458 -13.92 -10.03 -9.04
CA PHE A 458 -14.14 -8.60 -8.77
C PHE A 458 -14.14 -7.84 -10.10
N LEU A 459 -15.19 -7.04 -10.33
CA LEU A 459 -15.36 -6.21 -11.51
C LEU A 459 -15.44 -4.73 -11.10
N LEU A 460 -14.77 -3.87 -11.86
CA LEU A 460 -14.97 -2.42 -11.84
C LEU A 460 -16.03 -2.09 -12.88
N LEU A 461 -17.21 -1.66 -12.44
CA LEU A 461 -18.21 -1.09 -13.34
C LEU A 461 -17.92 0.41 -13.51
N SER A 462 -17.83 0.83 -14.75
CA SER A 462 -17.47 2.20 -15.14
C SER A 462 -18.24 2.65 -16.38
N TYR A 463 -18.42 3.96 -16.51
CA TYR A 463 -19.13 4.56 -17.64
C TYR A 463 -18.18 5.27 -18.60
N GLU A 464 -18.37 5.02 -19.88
CA GLU A 464 -17.65 5.64 -21.00
C GLU A 464 -18.69 6.15 -22.01
N GLU A 465 -18.53 7.39 -22.47
CA GLU A 465 -19.38 7.95 -23.52
C GLU A 465 -18.73 7.67 -24.88
N PHE A 466 -19.48 7.04 -25.78
CA PHE A 466 -19.01 6.76 -27.13
C PHE A 466 -20.14 7.05 -28.13
N GLN A 467 -19.87 7.92 -29.11
CA GLN A 467 -20.84 8.31 -30.15
C GLN A 467 -22.20 8.83 -29.60
N GLY A 468 -22.22 9.40 -28.40
CA GLY A 468 -23.45 9.88 -27.74
C GLY A 468 -24.23 8.80 -26.96
N GLN A 469 -23.80 7.54 -27.00
CA GLN A 469 -24.29 6.48 -26.13
C GLN A 469 -23.46 6.40 -24.84
N GLN A 470 -24.13 6.22 -23.71
CA GLN A 470 -23.49 5.98 -22.42
C GLN A 470 -23.33 4.47 -22.22
N LEU A 471 -22.09 3.99 -22.29
CA LEU A 471 -21.75 2.58 -22.19
C LEU A 471 -21.34 2.22 -20.76
N LEU A 472 -22.01 1.22 -20.18
CA LEU A 472 -21.59 0.59 -18.92
C LEU A 472 -20.61 -0.55 -19.24
N ILE A 473 -19.39 -0.45 -18.72
CA ILE A 473 -18.31 -1.41 -18.95
C ILE A 473 -17.96 -2.12 -17.64
N ALA A 474 -18.02 -3.45 -17.64
CA ALA A 474 -17.63 -4.28 -16.50
C ALA A 474 -16.22 -4.84 -16.68
N THR A 475 -15.21 -4.09 -16.21
CA THR A 475 -13.78 -4.44 -16.33
C THR A 475 -13.35 -5.37 -15.20
N LYS A 476 -12.80 -6.54 -15.52
CA LYS A 476 -12.34 -7.50 -14.51
C LYS A 476 -11.07 -7.04 -13.80
N ILE A 477 -11.07 -7.10 -12.47
CA ILE A 477 -9.95 -6.77 -11.58
C ILE A 477 -9.31 -8.05 -10.99
N LEU A 478 -10.14 -9.03 -10.64
CA LEU A 478 -9.75 -10.30 -10.02
C LEU A 478 -10.61 -11.44 -10.55
N GLU A 479 -10.00 -12.62 -10.68
CA GLU A 479 -10.64 -13.89 -11.01
C GLU A 479 -10.19 -14.93 -9.99
N GLY A 480 -11.13 -15.69 -9.43
CA GLY A 480 -10.90 -16.64 -8.33
C GLY A 480 -10.48 -18.05 -8.74
N THR A 481 -10.01 -18.25 -9.96
CA THR A 481 -9.64 -19.56 -10.52
C THR A 481 -8.17 -19.91 -10.24
N HIS A 482 -7.79 -21.18 -10.47
CA HIS A 482 -6.39 -21.60 -10.46
C HIS A 482 -5.58 -21.06 -11.65
N TYR A 483 -6.25 -20.73 -12.78
CA TYR A 483 -5.64 -20.27 -14.03
C TYR A 483 -6.47 -19.15 -14.68
N VAL A 484 -5.79 -18.08 -15.08
CA VAL A 484 -6.39 -16.94 -15.80
C VAL A 484 -7.07 -17.39 -17.10
N LEU A 485 -8.41 -17.27 -17.21
CA LEU A 485 -9.12 -17.48 -18.47
C LEU A 485 -8.98 -16.28 -19.42
N HIS A 486 -9.08 -15.06 -18.87
CA HIS A 486 -8.87 -13.80 -19.59
C HIS A 486 -8.01 -12.88 -18.73
N PRO A 487 -7.11 -12.04 -19.28
CA PRO A 487 -6.28 -11.16 -18.46
C PRO A 487 -7.12 -10.19 -17.62
N ASN A 488 -6.57 -9.70 -16.50
CA ASN A 488 -7.19 -8.61 -15.76
C ASN A 488 -7.19 -7.33 -16.62
N GLY A 489 -8.12 -6.41 -16.39
CA GLY A 489 -8.39 -5.30 -17.30
C GLY A 489 -9.20 -5.67 -18.55
N SER A 490 -9.54 -6.95 -18.80
CA SER A 490 -10.53 -7.32 -19.81
C SER A 490 -11.93 -6.87 -19.40
N ALA A 491 -12.69 -6.28 -20.33
CA ALA A 491 -14.12 -6.08 -20.16
C ALA A 491 -14.83 -7.44 -20.28
N MET A 492 -15.55 -7.85 -19.23
CA MET A 492 -16.39 -9.06 -19.25
C MET A 492 -17.63 -8.83 -20.10
N PHE A 493 -18.23 -7.64 -19.98
CA PHE A 493 -19.30 -7.16 -20.86
C PHE A 493 -19.31 -5.64 -20.98
N ILE A 494 -20.02 -5.17 -21.99
CA ILE A 494 -20.40 -3.78 -22.23
C ILE A 494 -21.91 -3.76 -22.50
N ALA A 495 -22.65 -2.83 -21.89
CA ALA A 495 -24.08 -2.64 -22.15
C ALA A 495 -24.37 -1.16 -22.46
N ASN A 496 -25.26 -0.90 -23.41
CA ASN A 496 -25.75 0.45 -23.69
C ASN A 496 -26.92 0.76 -22.76
N ILE A 497 -26.76 1.70 -21.83
CA ILE A 497 -27.81 2.00 -20.84
C ILE A 497 -28.83 3.02 -21.36
N ASN A 498 -28.55 3.69 -22.47
CA ASN A 498 -29.46 4.66 -23.07
C ASN A 498 -30.58 3.98 -23.86
N GLU A 499 -30.41 2.71 -24.22
CA GLU A 499 -31.35 1.91 -25.01
C GLU A 499 -31.91 0.75 -24.17
N PRO A 500 -33.03 0.96 -23.45
CA PRO A 500 -33.68 -0.11 -22.72
C PRO A 500 -34.25 -1.16 -23.66
N SER A 501 -34.14 -2.42 -23.25
CA SER A 501 -34.64 -3.60 -23.97
C SER A 501 -35.93 -4.13 -23.35
N SER A 502 -36.72 -4.86 -24.14
CA SER A 502 -37.91 -5.58 -23.69
C SER A 502 -37.71 -7.11 -23.69
N GLU A 503 -36.46 -7.58 -23.72
CA GLU A 503 -36.16 -9.01 -23.68
C GLU A 503 -36.60 -9.65 -22.35
N PRO A 504 -37.37 -10.76 -22.40
CA PRO A 504 -37.76 -11.48 -21.20
C PRO A 504 -36.56 -12.21 -20.57
N PHE A 505 -36.62 -12.39 -19.26
CA PHE A 505 -35.64 -13.20 -18.54
C PHE A 505 -35.76 -14.68 -18.97
N PRO A 506 -34.66 -15.41 -19.22
CA PRO A 506 -34.70 -16.64 -20.00
C PRO A 506 -35.04 -17.91 -19.20
N TRP A 507 -35.40 -17.79 -17.93
CA TRP A 507 -35.88 -18.91 -17.11
C TRP A 507 -37.38 -18.78 -16.89
N ASN A 508 -38.10 -19.89 -17.05
CA ASN A 508 -39.52 -19.94 -16.73
C ASN A 508 -39.74 -19.64 -15.25
N THR A 509 -40.70 -18.77 -14.96
CA THR A 509 -41.32 -18.70 -13.65
C THR A 509 -42.25 -19.89 -13.47
N ASP A 510 -41.70 -21.04 -13.07
CA ASP A 510 -42.50 -22.15 -12.56
C ASP A 510 -43.24 -21.68 -11.29
N ALA A 511 -44.38 -22.30 -10.97
CA ALA A 511 -45.29 -21.83 -9.91
C ALA A 511 -44.66 -21.71 -8.51
N ASP A 512 -43.59 -22.47 -8.24
CA ASP A 512 -42.85 -22.47 -6.98
C ASP A 512 -41.59 -21.56 -7.00
N SER A 513 -41.32 -20.87 -8.11
CA SER A 513 -40.14 -20.01 -8.27
C SER A 513 -40.40 -18.58 -7.78
N LEU A 514 -39.41 -17.99 -7.10
CA LEU A 514 -39.50 -16.59 -6.65
C LEU A 514 -39.63 -15.66 -7.87
N PRO A 515 -40.66 -14.78 -7.94
CA PRO A 515 -40.88 -13.93 -9.09
C PRO A 515 -39.71 -12.96 -9.29
N VAL A 516 -39.08 -13.05 -10.47
CA VAL A 516 -37.89 -12.27 -10.81
C VAL A 516 -38.30 -10.85 -11.17
N ASN A 517 -38.26 -9.94 -10.19
CA ASN A 517 -38.73 -8.56 -10.38
C ASN A 517 -37.65 -7.66 -11.01
N ILE A 518 -37.74 -7.46 -12.33
CA ILE A 518 -36.77 -6.73 -13.16
C ILE A 518 -37.06 -5.22 -13.15
N LYS A 519 -36.06 -4.40 -12.85
CA LYS A 519 -36.11 -2.92 -12.89
C LYS A 519 -35.87 -2.42 -14.31
N HIS A 520 -34.78 -2.89 -14.94
CA HIS A 520 -34.37 -2.52 -16.31
C HIS A 520 -33.72 -3.70 -17.03
N VAL A 521 -33.78 -3.70 -18.36
CA VAL A 521 -33.01 -4.59 -19.24
C VAL A 521 -32.29 -3.73 -20.28
N TYR A 522 -31.05 -4.07 -20.61
CA TYR A 522 -30.24 -3.37 -21.61
C TYR A 522 -29.59 -4.35 -22.58
N THR A 523 -29.46 -3.97 -23.84
CA THR A 523 -28.67 -4.74 -24.81
C THR A 523 -27.18 -4.54 -24.57
N GLY A 524 -26.39 -5.57 -24.86
CA GLY A 524 -24.94 -5.49 -24.71
C GLY A 524 -24.21 -6.59 -25.43
N GLU A 525 -22.91 -6.64 -25.16
CA GLU A 525 -21.98 -7.61 -25.70
C GLU A 525 -21.00 -8.06 -24.63
N GLY A 526 -20.62 -9.34 -24.64
CA GLY A 526 -19.75 -9.95 -23.65
C GLY A 526 -18.62 -10.73 -24.29
N ILE A 527 -17.51 -10.85 -23.57
CA ILE A 527 -16.35 -11.62 -24.03
C ILE A 527 -16.73 -13.08 -24.32
N ALA A 528 -16.34 -13.62 -25.47
CA ALA A 528 -16.64 -15.00 -25.83
C ALA A 528 -15.88 -15.99 -24.94
N SER A 529 -16.54 -17.08 -24.56
CA SER A 529 -15.88 -18.25 -23.98
C SER A 529 -15.00 -18.93 -25.04
N GLY A 530 -13.68 -18.88 -24.87
CA GLY A 530 -12.73 -19.51 -25.80
C GLY A 530 -11.28 -19.40 -25.35
N TYR A 531 -10.44 -20.33 -25.81
CA TYR A 531 -9.01 -20.38 -25.49
C TYR A 531 -8.24 -19.45 -26.43
N GLY A 532 -7.92 -18.22 -26.00
CA GLY A 532 -7.22 -17.28 -26.88
C GLY A 532 -6.93 -15.90 -26.27
N PHE A 533 -5.71 -15.71 -25.76
CA PHE A 533 -5.25 -14.47 -25.11
C PHE A 533 -5.18 -13.21 -26.00
N ARG A 534 -5.42 -13.31 -27.33
CA ARG A 534 -5.15 -12.21 -28.26
C ARG A 534 -6.40 -11.49 -28.79
N TYR A 535 -7.45 -12.22 -29.16
CA TYR A 535 -8.71 -11.65 -29.66
C TYR A 535 -9.89 -12.58 -29.35
N PRO A 536 -10.34 -12.70 -28.08
CA PRO A 536 -11.63 -13.30 -27.81
C PRO A 536 -12.70 -12.42 -28.45
N GLY A 537 -13.49 -12.99 -29.36
CA GLY A 537 -14.57 -12.28 -30.03
C GLY A 537 -15.59 -11.75 -29.03
N SER A 538 -16.32 -10.72 -29.42
CA SER A 538 -17.47 -10.25 -28.65
C SER A 538 -18.72 -11.02 -29.07
N LYS A 539 -19.60 -11.31 -28.11
CA LYS A 539 -20.83 -12.08 -28.32
C LYS A 539 -22.04 -11.34 -27.75
N PRO A 540 -23.19 -11.34 -28.45
CA PRO A 540 -24.34 -10.57 -28.01
C PRO A 540 -24.91 -11.13 -26.71
N GLY A 541 -25.30 -10.23 -25.82
CA GLY A 541 -25.86 -10.52 -24.51
C GLY A 541 -26.82 -9.44 -24.05
N SER A 542 -27.39 -9.64 -22.87
CA SER A 542 -28.38 -8.74 -22.28
C SER A 542 -28.12 -8.59 -20.79
N LEU A 543 -28.16 -7.35 -20.32
CA LEU A 543 -27.95 -6.98 -18.92
C LEU A 543 -29.29 -6.76 -18.23
N PHE A 544 -29.57 -7.52 -17.18
CA PHE A 544 -30.78 -7.44 -16.37
C PHE A 544 -30.43 -6.79 -15.03
N VAL A 545 -31.18 -5.76 -14.64
CA VAL A 545 -31.07 -5.09 -13.34
C VAL A 545 -32.31 -5.45 -12.53
N PHE A 546 -32.14 -6.00 -11.33
CA PHE A 546 -33.24 -6.42 -10.47
C PHE A 546 -33.55 -5.38 -9.38
N HIS A 547 -34.79 -5.36 -8.88
CA HIS A 547 -35.22 -4.42 -7.85
C HIS A 547 -34.46 -4.57 -6.51
N ASN A 548 -33.87 -5.74 -6.24
CA ASN A 548 -33.03 -5.98 -5.06
C ASN A 548 -31.57 -5.50 -5.23
N GLY A 549 -31.24 -4.80 -6.31
CA GLY A 549 -29.90 -4.25 -6.56
C GLY A 549 -28.89 -5.23 -7.16
N VAL A 550 -29.27 -6.50 -7.36
CA VAL A 550 -28.49 -7.48 -8.14
C VAL A 550 -28.51 -7.08 -9.62
N ILE A 551 -27.44 -7.40 -10.33
CA ILE A 551 -27.36 -7.28 -11.80
C ILE A 551 -26.94 -8.63 -12.38
N ALA A 552 -27.47 -9.05 -13.53
CA ALA A 552 -26.99 -10.24 -14.24
C ALA A 552 -26.78 -9.97 -15.73
N PHE A 553 -25.63 -10.35 -16.27
CA PHE A 553 -25.39 -10.34 -17.72
C PHE A 553 -25.53 -11.76 -18.28
N ILE A 554 -26.30 -11.90 -19.36
CA ILE A 554 -26.61 -13.19 -20.00
C ILE A 554 -26.11 -13.20 -21.43
N TRP A 555 -25.27 -14.16 -21.79
CA TRP A 555 -24.85 -14.38 -23.18
C TRP A 555 -25.96 -15.11 -23.95
N LYS A 556 -26.39 -14.58 -25.10
CA LYS A 556 -27.53 -15.12 -25.86
C LYS A 556 -27.28 -16.52 -26.42
N GLU A 557 -26.08 -16.75 -26.92
CA GLU A 557 -25.69 -18.02 -27.55
C GLU A 557 -25.50 -19.16 -26.53
N THR A 558 -24.73 -18.91 -25.48
CA THR A 558 -24.32 -19.96 -24.51
C THR A 558 -25.29 -20.10 -23.33
N ARG A 559 -26.21 -19.14 -23.15
CA ARG A 559 -27.03 -18.97 -21.93
C ARG A 559 -26.22 -18.91 -20.63
N ALA A 560 -24.90 -18.67 -20.72
CA ALA A 560 -24.06 -18.41 -19.56
C ALA A 560 -24.52 -17.11 -18.90
N VAL A 561 -24.48 -17.07 -17.57
CA VAL A 561 -24.94 -15.92 -16.77
C VAL A 561 -23.89 -15.53 -15.76
N LEU A 562 -23.51 -14.25 -15.77
CA LEU A 562 -22.62 -13.64 -14.80
C LEU A 562 -23.46 -12.76 -13.89
N THR A 563 -23.63 -13.20 -12.64
CA THR A 563 -24.46 -12.54 -11.63
C THR A 563 -23.57 -11.68 -10.73
N LEU A 564 -24.00 -10.44 -10.45
CA LEU A 564 -23.23 -9.40 -9.78
C LEU A 564 -23.96 -8.82 -8.55
N GLN A 565 -23.19 -8.58 -7.48
CA GLN A 565 -23.60 -7.89 -6.25
C GLN A 565 -22.58 -6.80 -5.90
N ARG A 566 -23.01 -5.73 -5.22
CA ARG A 566 -22.07 -4.69 -4.74
C ARG A 566 -21.25 -5.22 -3.57
N LEU A 567 -19.96 -4.88 -3.51
CA LEU A 567 -19.10 -5.31 -2.40
C LEU A 567 -18.67 -4.16 -1.50
N ASN A 568 -18.87 -4.34 -0.20
CA ASN A 568 -18.13 -3.60 0.81
C ASN A 568 -16.82 -4.33 1.12
N LEU A 569 -15.79 -4.07 0.30
CA LEU A 569 -14.49 -4.74 0.44
C LEU A 569 -13.83 -4.51 1.80
N GLN A 570 -14.12 -3.39 2.47
CA GLN A 570 -13.60 -3.09 3.81
C GLN A 570 -14.20 -4.01 4.88
N GLU A 571 -15.49 -4.35 4.77
CA GLU A 571 -16.15 -5.30 5.68
C GLU A 571 -15.76 -6.74 5.39
N LEU A 572 -15.68 -7.12 4.11
CA LEU A 572 -15.23 -8.45 3.69
C LEU A 572 -13.81 -8.77 4.18
N LEU A 573 -12.88 -7.81 4.11
CA LEU A 573 -11.52 -7.98 4.64
C LEU A 573 -11.46 -8.04 6.17
N LYS A 574 -12.37 -7.36 6.89
CA LYS A 574 -12.49 -7.45 8.35
C LYS A 574 -13.09 -8.78 8.82
N LYS A 575 -14.03 -9.34 8.04
CA LYS A 575 -14.59 -10.69 8.25
C LYS A 575 -13.65 -11.81 7.77
N GLY A 576 -12.73 -11.49 6.86
CA GLY A 576 -11.88 -12.43 6.14
C GLY A 576 -10.65 -12.95 6.88
N GLU A 577 -10.15 -14.12 6.45
CA GLU A 577 -8.98 -14.78 7.03
C GLU A 577 -7.67 -14.25 6.42
N ARG A 578 -6.71 -13.92 7.29
CA ARG A 578 -5.37 -13.44 6.91
C ARG A 578 -4.45 -14.64 6.64
N ILE A 579 -3.99 -14.78 5.41
CA ILE A 579 -3.02 -15.82 5.02
C ILE A 579 -1.57 -15.32 5.07
N PRO A 580 -0.57 -16.24 5.07
CA PRO A 580 0.84 -15.91 4.92
C PRO A 580 1.15 -14.98 3.73
N SER A 581 2.01 -13.99 3.98
CA SER A 581 2.47 -13.07 2.93
C SER A 581 3.50 -13.71 1.99
N LEU A 582 3.66 -13.16 0.78
CA LEU A 582 4.78 -13.51 -0.11
C LEU A 582 6.11 -12.89 0.40
N PRO A 583 7.28 -13.25 -0.18
CA PRO A 583 8.53 -12.52 0.05
C PRO A 583 8.38 -11.02 -0.28
N PRO A 584 9.01 -10.10 0.48
CA PRO A 584 8.64 -8.69 0.57
C PRO A 584 8.49 -7.96 -0.78
N ILE A 585 9.44 -8.16 -1.69
CA ILE A 585 9.46 -7.50 -3.00
C ILE A 585 8.36 -8.04 -3.91
N ALA A 586 8.16 -9.36 -3.93
CA ALA A 586 7.09 -10.02 -4.69
C ALA A 586 5.70 -9.77 -4.09
N ASN A 587 5.63 -9.58 -2.77
CA ASN A 587 4.43 -9.22 -2.05
C ASN A 587 3.96 -7.79 -2.36
N PHE A 588 4.90 -6.87 -2.60
CA PHE A 588 4.60 -5.51 -3.09
C PHE A 588 4.27 -5.51 -4.59
N SER A 589 5.24 -5.88 -5.42
CA SER A 589 5.13 -5.91 -6.88
C SER A 589 5.43 -7.31 -7.40
N TYR A 590 4.38 -7.99 -7.83
CA TYR A 590 4.40 -9.39 -8.24
C TYR A 590 4.78 -9.49 -9.73
N LEU A 591 6.08 -9.69 -10.00
CA LEU A 591 6.70 -9.50 -11.33
C LEU A 591 6.98 -10.83 -12.08
N THR A 592 6.13 -11.85 -11.97
CA THR A 592 6.64 -13.22 -11.74
C THR A 592 7.38 -13.92 -12.89
N LYS A 593 6.82 -14.29 -14.04
CA LYS A 593 5.45 -14.13 -14.54
C LYS A 593 4.77 -15.51 -14.65
N SER A 594 3.52 -15.66 -14.21
CA SER A 594 2.74 -16.90 -14.26
C SER A 594 1.23 -16.64 -14.44
N TYR A 595 0.56 -17.56 -15.14
CA TYR A 595 -0.91 -17.61 -15.23
C TYR A 595 -1.54 -18.43 -14.08
N SER A 596 -0.73 -19.08 -13.24
CA SER A 596 -1.21 -19.86 -12.09
C SER A 596 -1.34 -19.02 -10.83
N ASN A 597 -2.33 -19.35 -10.00
CA ASN A 597 -2.48 -18.76 -8.67
C ASN A 597 -1.36 -19.28 -7.74
N VAL A 598 -0.34 -18.45 -7.45
CA VAL A 598 0.75 -18.81 -6.53
C VAL A 598 0.27 -19.04 -5.09
N PHE A 599 -0.93 -18.57 -4.72
CA PHE A 599 -1.53 -18.87 -3.43
C PHE A 599 -2.26 -20.22 -3.37
N ALA A 600 -2.47 -20.91 -4.50
CA ALA A 600 -3.14 -22.22 -4.53
C ALA A 600 -2.34 -23.35 -3.85
N GLY A 601 -1.07 -23.11 -3.50
CA GLY A 601 -0.23 -24.04 -2.74
C GLY A 601 -0.28 -23.86 -1.22
N PHE A 602 -0.96 -22.84 -0.69
CA PHE A 602 -1.15 -22.73 0.76
C PHE A 602 -2.32 -23.64 1.19
N PRO A 603 -2.16 -24.45 2.24
CA PRO A 603 -3.26 -25.25 2.77
C PRO A 603 -4.31 -24.30 3.36
N THR A 604 -5.47 -24.22 2.72
CA THR A 604 -6.63 -23.51 3.28
C THR A 604 -7.25 -24.34 4.41
N SER A 605 -7.67 -23.65 5.46
CA SER A 605 -8.48 -24.19 6.57
C SER A 605 -9.76 -24.89 6.09
N SER A 606 -10.27 -24.52 4.91
CA SER A 606 -11.42 -25.15 4.24
C SER A 606 -11.15 -26.57 3.72
N ASN A 607 -9.90 -26.92 3.39
CA ASN A 607 -9.58 -28.20 2.74
C ASN A 607 -9.37 -29.36 3.71
N SER A 608 -9.34 -29.10 5.03
CA SER A 608 -9.10 -30.15 6.05
C SER A 608 -10.35 -30.94 6.48
N LEU A 609 -11.51 -30.73 5.85
CA LEU A 609 -12.74 -31.50 6.08
C LEU A 609 -12.92 -32.67 5.08
N SER A 610 -11.82 -33.30 4.66
CA SER A 610 -11.88 -34.60 3.99
C SER A 610 -12.27 -35.69 4.98
N SER A 611 -13.55 -36.07 4.98
CA SER A 611 -14.12 -37.16 5.79
C SER A 611 -13.25 -38.44 5.76
N PRO A 612 -12.96 -39.08 6.91
CA PRO A 612 -12.24 -40.34 6.92
C PRO A 612 -13.10 -41.42 6.27
N ARG A 613 -12.65 -41.93 5.10
CA ARG A 613 -13.24 -43.12 4.47
C ARG A 613 -13.14 -44.30 5.44
N LYS A 614 -14.28 -44.66 6.06
CA LYS A 614 -14.43 -45.94 6.75
C LYS A 614 -14.21 -47.05 5.73
N ALA A 615 -13.09 -47.76 5.84
CA ALA A 615 -12.97 -49.07 5.20
C ALA A 615 -14.08 -49.98 5.74
N ARG A 616 -14.81 -50.63 4.82
CA ARG A 616 -15.77 -51.70 5.14
C ARG A 616 -15.30 -52.97 4.45
N HIS A 617 -14.91 -53.94 5.29
CA HIS A 617 -14.55 -55.33 5.00
C HIS A 617 -13.36 -55.54 4.05
#